data_AF-A0A4S2D3H2-F1
#
_entry.id   AF-A0A4S2D3H2-F1
#
_cell.length_a   1.000
_cell.length_b   1.000
_cell.length_c   1.000
_cell.angle_alpha   90.00
_cell.angle_beta   90.00
_cell.angle_gamma   90.00
#
_symmetry.space_group_name_H-M   'P 1'
#
loop_
_entity.id
_entity.type
_entity.pdbx_description
1 polymer ?
#
loop_
_entity_poly.entity_id
_entity_poly.type
_entity_poly.pdbx_seq_one_letter_code
_entity_poly.pdbx_strand_id
1 'polypeptide(L)'
;MTSTAQRAFVLSVLVLLMAATRVNHFAATPDASWAVFFLGGFYLRAWTRWAFPLLMALALLVDVLVIRSAGMAYLQHYCVSPGTWMLLPAYFALWAGGMLLRQHYRGASWAALGKGALLLVAAVAVCHLFAQGGFYWTSANVSQPTLAGWASNYGDWYLPYLRTAAIYVGLAAALQLATEQVAKLLQARRDILH
;
A
#
# COMPACT_ATOMS: atom_id res chain seq x y z
N MET A 1 -23.00 -10.27 -7.07
CA MET A 1 -22.79 -8.93 -6.44
C MET A 1 -22.58 -7.92 -7.55
N THR A 2 -23.15 -6.71 -7.45
CA THR A 2 -22.84 -5.63 -8.40
C THR A 2 -21.38 -5.19 -8.25
N SER A 3 -20.78 -4.68 -9.32
CA SER A 3 -19.38 -4.21 -9.29
C SER A 3 -19.14 -3.11 -8.25
N THR A 4 -20.16 -2.31 -7.95
CA THR A 4 -20.16 -1.27 -6.91
C THR A 4 -20.09 -1.88 -5.50
N ALA A 5 -20.94 -2.87 -5.18
CA ALA A 5 -20.95 -3.50 -3.86
C ALA A 5 -19.62 -4.21 -3.55
N GLN A 6 -19.03 -4.86 -4.56
CA GLN A 6 -17.71 -5.48 -4.41
C GLN A 6 -16.61 -4.45 -4.15
N ARG A 7 -16.61 -3.31 -4.85
CA ARG A 7 -15.63 -2.23 -4.62
C ARG A 7 -15.80 -1.59 -3.24
N ALA A 8 -17.03 -1.36 -2.81
CA ALA A 8 -17.32 -0.86 -1.47
C ALA A 8 -16.79 -1.82 -0.40
N PHE A 9 -17.05 -3.13 -0.55
CA PHE A 9 -16.53 -4.15 0.35
C PHE A 9 -15.00 -4.15 0.41
N VAL A 10 -14.32 -4.13 -0.75
CA VAL A 10 -12.85 -4.08 -0.79
C VAL A 10 -12.34 -2.81 -0.12
N LEU A 11 -12.94 -1.65 -0.39
CA LEU A 11 -12.55 -0.39 0.26
C LEU A 11 -12.71 -0.47 1.78
N SER A 12 -13.82 -1.01 2.28
CA SER A 12 -14.03 -1.21 3.72
C SER A 12 -12.97 -2.11 4.34
N VAL A 13 -12.63 -3.23 3.70
CA VAL A 13 -11.56 -4.13 4.16
C VAL A 13 -10.21 -3.41 4.19
N LEU A 14 -9.87 -2.64 3.14
CA LEU A 14 -8.63 -1.88 3.07
C LEU A 14 -8.54 -0.78 4.15
N VAL A 15 -9.64 -0.07 4.41
CA VAL A 15 -9.76 0.95 5.47
C VAL A 15 -9.53 0.30 6.84
N LEU A 16 -10.21 -0.81 7.12
CA LEU A 16 -10.09 -1.52 8.39
C LEU A 16 -8.67 -2.07 8.59
N LEU A 17 -8.07 -2.65 7.55
CA LEU A 17 -6.70 -3.19 7.60
C LEU A 17 -5.68 -2.07 7.87
N MET A 18 -5.82 -0.92 7.20
CA MET A 18 -4.94 0.22 7.43
C MET A 18 -5.11 0.76 8.86
N ALA A 19 -6.34 0.99 9.31
CA ALA A 19 -6.60 1.47 10.67
C ALA A 19 -6.09 0.52 11.75
N ALA A 20 -6.16 -0.79 11.53
CA ALA A 20 -5.72 -1.80 12.50
C ALA A 20 -4.20 -2.01 12.55
N THR A 21 -3.47 -1.69 11.49
CA THR A 21 -2.01 -1.96 11.39
C THR A 21 -1.16 -0.69 11.49
N ARG A 22 -1.72 0.48 11.18
CA ARG A 22 -1.03 1.77 11.23
C ARG A 22 -1.06 2.38 12.63
N VAL A 23 -0.80 1.60 13.68
CA VAL A 23 -1.05 2.00 15.08
C VAL A 23 0.19 2.28 15.92
N ASN A 24 1.40 2.06 15.41
CA ASN A 24 2.71 2.57 15.85
C ASN A 24 3.80 1.68 15.26
N HIS A 25 5.04 2.19 15.12
CA HIS A 25 6.19 1.38 14.68
C HIS A 25 6.52 0.20 15.63
N PHE A 26 6.01 0.26 16.87
CA PHE A 26 6.21 -0.74 17.94
C PHE A 26 5.07 -1.75 18.08
N ALA A 27 4.04 -1.68 17.24
CA ALA A 27 2.99 -2.69 17.24
C ALA A 27 3.53 -4.03 16.72
N ALA A 28 3.06 -5.15 17.28
CA ALA A 28 3.47 -6.49 16.87
C ALA A 28 3.17 -6.80 15.38
N THR A 29 2.24 -6.06 14.78
CA THR A 29 1.83 -6.20 13.38
C THR A 29 2.49 -5.12 12.51
N PRO A 30 3.25 -5.50 11.46
CA PRO A 30 3.79 -4.56 10.49
C PRO A 30 2.69 -3.74 9.79
N ASP A 31 2.95 -2.46 9.55
CA ASP A 31 2.04 -1.55 8.86
C ASP A 31 1.73 -2.02 7.43
N ALA A 32 0.45 -2.25 7.13
CA ALA A 32 0.00 -2.71 5.82
C ALA A 32 -0.17 -1.58 4.79
N SER A 33 0.05 -0.32 5.16
CA SER A 33 -0.31 0.85 4.35
C SER A 33 0.21 0.79 2.91
N TRP A 34 1.46 0.37 2.68
CA TRP A 34 2.03 0.30 1.34
C TRP A 34 1.33 -0.75 0.47
N ALA A 35 1.02 -1.91 1.05
CA ALA A 35 0.23 -2.94 0.39
C ALA A 35 -1.20 -2.46 0.14
N VAL A 36 -1.82 -1.75 1.09
CA VAL A 36 -3.17 -1.19 0.94
C VAL A 36 -3.26 -0.25 -0.26
N PHE A 37 -2.30 0.66 -0.45
CA PHE A 37 -2.29 1.54 -1.62
C PHE A 37 -2.08 0.78 -2.93
N PHE A 38 -1.20 -0.23 -2.97
CA PHE A 38 -1.01 -1.07 -4.15
C PHE A 38 -2.28 -1.88 -4.49
N LEU A 39 -2.90 -2.53 -3.50
CA LEU A 39 -4.14 -3.29 -3.68
C LEU A 39 -5.32 -2.38 -4.03
N GLY A 40 -5.37 -1.18 -3.45
CA GLY A 40 -6.34 -0.15 -3.82
C GLY A 40 -6.22 0.24 -5.29
N GLY A 41 -5.00 0.44 -5.79
CA GLY A 41 -4.74 0.65 -7.22
C GLY A 41 -5.26 -0.50 -8.09
N PHE A 42 -5.10 -1.74 -7.63
CA PHE A 42 -5.56 -2.93 -8.35
C PHE A 42 -7.09 -3.07 -8.37
N TYR A 43 -7.74 -3.04 -7.20
CA TYR A 43 -9.18 -3.32 -7.08
C TYR A 43 -10.07 -2.09 -7.29
N LEU A 44 -9.59 -0.90 -6.93
CA LEU A 44 -10.36 0.35 -6.88
C LEU A 44 -9.94 1.34 -7.97
N ARG A 45 -9.28 0.88 -9.04
CA ARG A 45 -8.85 1.71 -10.18
C ARG A 45 -9.93 2.68 -10.70
N ALA A 46 -11.17 2.22 -10.84
CA ALA A 46 -12.27 3.07 -11.30
C ALA A 46 -12.73 4.11 -10.27
N TRP A 47 -12.40 3.91 -9.00
CA TRP A 47 -12.70 4.80 -7.87
C TRP A 47 -11.49 5.63 -7.44
N THR A 48 -10.39 5.63 -8.20
CA THR A 48 -9.14 6.33 -7.85
C THR A 48 -9.37 7.75 -7.34
N ARG A 49 -10.19 8.55 -8.03
CA ARG A 49 -10.49 9.96 -7.65
C ARG A 49 -11.12 10.15 -6.26
N TRP A 50 -11.67 9.09 -5.65
CA TRP A 50 -12.32 9.15 -4.32
C TRP A 50 -11.60 8.26 -3.31
N ALA A 51 -11.31 7.01 -3.70
CA ALA A 51 -10.71 6.02 -2.80
C ALA A 51 -9.27 6.36 -2.41
N PHE A 52 -8.46 6.89 -3.36
CA PHE A 52 -7.08 7.26 -3.05
C PHE A 52 -7.01 8.45 -2.07
N PRO A 53 -7.70 9.59 -2.30
CA PRO A 53 -7.75 10.66 -1.31
C PRO A 53 -8.33 10.25 0.04
N LEU A 54 -9.34 9.36 0.06
CA LEU A 54 -9.91 8.85 1.30
C LEU A 54 -8.89 8.05 2.12
N LEU A 55 -8.16 7.13 1.49
CA LEU A 55 -7.11 6.36 2.18
C LEU A 55 -5.94 7.26 2.60
N MET A 56 -5.65 8.33 1.85
CA MET A 56 -4.66 9.33 2.24
C MET A 56 -5.08 10.09 3.50
N ALA A 57 -6.33 10.55 3.53
CA ALA A 57 -6.90 11.23 4.67
C ALA A 57 -6.95 10.31 5.89
N LEU A 58 -7.27 9.03 5.70
CA LEU A 58 -7.23 8.02 6.75
C LEU A 58 -5.81 7.85 7.30
N ALA A 59 -4.80 7.71 6.45
CA ALA A 59 -3.41 7.59 6.87
C ALA A 59 -2.99 8.78 7.74
N LEU A 60 -3.27 10.00 7.29
CA LEU A 60 -2.98 11.23 8.04
C LEU A 60 -3.76 11.29 9.37
N LEU A 61 -5.04 10.95 9.35
CA LEU A 61 -5.88 10.94 10.55
C LEU A 61 -5.33 9.98 11.60
N VAL A 62 -4.99 8.76 11.19
CA VAL A 62 -4.42 7.76 12.09
C VAL A 62 -3.09 8.24 12.66
N ASP A 63 -2.20 8.81 11.82
CA ASP A 63 -0.91 9.36 12.29
C ASP A 63 -1.12 10.46 13.35
N VAL A 64 -2.07 11.38 13.12
CA VAL A 64 -2.40 12.44 14.07
C VAL A 64 -2.95 11.88 15.38
N LEU A 65 -3.85 10.90 15.32
CA LEU A 65 -4.45 10.29 16.52
C LEU A 65 -3.41 9.54 17.35
N VAL A 66 -2.57 8.73 16.70
CA VAL A 66 -1.50 7.96 17.34
C VAL A 66 -0.51 8.91 18.03
N ILE A 67 -0.04 9.95 17.32
CA ILE A 67 0.89 10.93 17.87
C ILE A 67 0.29 11.69 19.06
N ARG A 68 -0.96 12.15 18.94
CA ARG A 68 -1.64 12.86 20.04
C ARG A 68 -1.86 11.96 21.24
N SER A 69 -2.17 10.68 21.03
CA SER A 69 -2.33 9.71 22.12
C SER A 69 -1.02 9.47 22.89
N ALA A 70 0.13 9.69 22.26
CA ALA A 70 1.44 9.66 22.90
C ALA A 70 1.82 10.97 23.62
N GLY A 71 0.90 11.94 23.73
CA GLY A 71 1.09 13.20 24.46
C GLY A 71 1.89 14.26 23.70
N MET A 72 2.17 14.05 22.41
CA MET A 72 2.94 14.99 21.58
C MET A 72 2.04 15.70 20.55
N ALA A 73 2.39 16.93 20.19
CA ALA A 73 1.76 17.61 19.06
C ALA A 73 2.26 17.01 17.73
N TYR A 74 1.38 16.82 16.75
CA TYR A 74 1.72 16.22 15.44
C TYR A 74 2.95 16.89 14.78
N LEU A 75 2.97 18.22 14.75
CA LEU A 75 4.05 18.99 14.13
C LEU A 75 5.39 18.92 14.90
N GLN A 76 5.38 18.44 16.14
CA GLN A 76 6.59 18.29 16.96
C GLN A 76 7.13 16.85 16.95
N HIS A 77 6.44 15.93 16.28
CA HIS A 77 6.90 14.55 16.20
C HIS A 77 8.09 14.42 15.26
N TYR A 78 9.06 13.59 15.65
CA TYR A 78 10.29 13.38 14.87
C TYR A 78 10.04 12.82 13.45
N CYS A 79 8.87 12.21 13.20
CA CYS A 79 8.47 11.68 11.90
C CYS A 79 7.90 12.74 10.95
N VAL A 80 7.56 13.93 11.43
CA VAL A 80 6.92 14.97 10.65
C VAL A 80 7.95 16.01 10.23
N SER A 81 8.00 16.29 8.94
CA SER A 81 8.91 17.29 8.36
C SER A 81 8.22 18.02 7.19
N PRO A 82 8.79 19.10 6.65
CA PRO A 82 8.29 19.70 5.42
C PRO A 82 8.17 18.69 4.26
N GLY A 83 9.00 17.65 4.27
CA GLY A 83 8.97 16.55 3.30
C GLY A 83 7.79 15.60 3.42
N THR A 84 6.94 15.69 4.46
CA THR A 84 5.74 14.86 4.59
C THR A 84 4.80 14.98 3.38
N TRP A 85 4.82 16.11 2.66
CA TRP A 85 4.09 16.26 1.39
C TRP A 85 4.50 15.27 0.30
N MET A 86 5.74 14.75 0.35
CA MET A 86 6.22 13.72 -0.58
C MET A 86 5.56 12.35 -0.38
N LEU A 87 4.80 12.16 0.71
CA LEU A 87 3.99 10.94 0.89
C LEU A 87 2.89 10.82 -0.17
N LEU A 88 2.39 11.96 -0.69
CA LEU A 88 1.37 11.94 -1.73
C LEU A 88 1.87 11.27 -3.03
N PRO A 89 2.97 11.72 -3.66
CA PRO A 89 3.53 11.02 -4.82
C PRO A 89 4.06 9.62 -4.46
N ALA A 90 4.57 9.40 -3.25
CA ALA A 90 5.05 8.09 -2.81
C ALA A 90 3.92 7.03 -2.83
N TYR A 91 2.81 7.31 -2.15
CA TYR A 91 1.67 6.39 -2.11
C TYR A 91 0.94 6.31 -3.45
N PHE A 92 0.96 7.39 -4.25
CA PHE A 92 0.44 7.31 -5.61
C PHE A 92 1.26 6.38 -6.50
N ALA A 93 2.58 6.28 -6.31
CA ALA A 93 3.41 5.31 -7.05
C ALA A 93 2.97 3.86 -6.81
N LEU A 94 2.65 3.52 -5.55
CA LEU A 94 2.06 2.21 -5.19
C LEU A 94 0.70 2.00 -5.86
N TRP A 95 -0.16 3.00 -5.77
CA TRP A 95 -1.47 2.96 -6.42
C TRP A 95 -1.36 2.77 -7.94
N ALA A 96 -0.46 3.50 -8.60
CA ALA A 96 -0.18 3.38 -10.02
C ALA A 96 0.33 1.98 -10.37
N GLY A 97 1.23 1.39 -9.57
CA GLY A 97 1.69 0.01 -9.72
C GLY A 97 0.52 -0.99 -9.73
N GLY A 98 -0.41 -0.86 -8.78
CA GLY A 98 -1.62 -1.68 -8.73
C GLY A 98 -2.53 -1.46 -9.95
N MET A 99 -2.71 -0.21 -10.39
CA MET A 99 -3.50 0.11 -11.58
C MET A 99 -2.92 -0.50 -12.85
N LEU A 100 -1.60 -0.43 -13.01
CA LEU A 100 -0.86 -1.03 -14.12
C LEU A 100 -0.94 -2.56 -14.09
N LEU A 101 -0.93 -3.17 -12.90
CA LEU A 101 -1.14 -4.61 -12.77
C LEU A 101 -2.55 -5.00 -13.23
N ARG A 102 -3.57 -4.22 -12.83
CA ARG A 102 -4.97 -4.46 -13.23
C ARG A 102 -5.20 -4.28 -14.72
N GLN A 103 -4.41 -3.45 -15.41
CA GLN A 103 -4.47 -3.34 -16.86
C GLN A 103 -4.22 -4.70 -17.52
N HIS A 104 -5.20 -5.16 -18.30
CA HIS A 104 -5.18 -6.43 -19.00
C HIS A 104 -5.13 -7.66 -18.08
N TYR A 105 -5.50 -7.52 -16.81
CA TYR A 105 -5.64 -8.66 -15.92
C TYR A 105 -6.84 -9.52 -16.35
N ARG A 106 -6.55 -10.76 -16.80
CA ARG A 106 -7.57 -11.74 -17.25
C ARG A 106 -7.82 -12.87 -16.26
N GLY A 107 -7.14 -12.85 -15.12
CA GLY A 107 -7.22 -13.87 -14.08
C GLY A 107 -5.84 -14.23 -13.51
N ALA A 108 -5.87 -14.94 -12.39
CA ALA A 108 -4.70 -15.42 -11.70
C ALA A 108 -3.94 -16.42 -12.58
N SER A 109 -2.67 -16.09 -12.83
CA SER A 109 -1.76 -16.83 -13.69
C SER A 109 -0.32 -16.52 -13.29
N TRP A 110 0.62 -17.38 -13.68
CA TRP A 110 2.05 -17.14 -13.46
C TRP A 110 2.54 -15.83 -14.07
N ALA A 111 2.03 -15.47 -15.26
CA ALA A 111 2.35 -14.20 -15.89
C ALA A 111 1.84 -12.99 -15.08
N ALA A 112 0.62 -13.08 -14.53
CA ALA A 112 0.08 -12.03 -13.65
C ALA A 112 0.87 -11.93 -12.33
N LEU A 113 1.32 -13.06 -11.78
CA LEU A 113 2.16 -13.09 -10.59
C LEU A 113 3.53 -12.43 -10.85
N GLY A 114 4.21 -12.81 -11.94
CA GLY A 114 5.49 -12.21 -12.33
C GLY A 114 5.39 -10.70 -12.59
N LYS A 115 4.37 -10.27 -13.33
CA LYS A 115 4.07 -8.84 -13.54
C LYS A 115 3.78 -8.13 -12.21
N GLY A 116 3.01 -8.76 -11.33
CA GLY A 116 2.67 -8.22 -10.02
C GLY A 116 3.88 -8.03 -9.12
N ALA A 117 4.77 -9.02 -9.06
CA ALA A 117 6.03 -8.96 -8.33
C ALA A 117 6.92 -7.82 -8.85
N LEU A 118 7.10 -7.73 -10.17
CA LEU A 118 7.91 -6.68 -10.79
C LEU A 118 7.36 -5.27 -10.49
N LEU A 119 6.05 -5.08 -10.67
CA LEU A 119 5.39 -3.80 -10.41
C LEU A 119 5.41 -3.43 -8.94
N LEU A 120 5.29 -4.40 -8.03
CA LEU A 120 5.37 -4.16 -6.60
C LEU A 120 6.79 -3.69 -6.22
N VAL A 121 7.83 -4.39 -6.67
CA VAL A 121 9.24 -4.00 -6.44
C VAL A 121 9.49 -2.58 -6.95
N ALA A 122 9.10 -2.28 -8.19
CA ALA A 122 9.29 -0.95 -8.77
C ALA A 122 8.51 0.14 -8.02
N ALA A 123 7.25 -0.13 -7.66
CA ALA A 123 6.42 0.84 -6.98
C ALA A 123 6.88 1.11 -5.54
N VAL A 124 7.33 0.07 -4.82
CA VAL A 124 7.94 0.19 -3.49
C VAL A 124 9.24 1.01 -3.58
N ALA A 125 10.06 0.81 -4.60
CA ALA A 125 11.29 1.60 -4.78
C ALA A 125 10.98 3.09 -4.98
N VAL A 126 10.05 3.41 -5.89
CA VAL A 126 9.63 4.80 -6.13
C VAL A 126 8.96 5.41 -4.89
N CYS A 127 8.12 4.64 -4.19
CA CYS A 127 7.51 5.07 -2.93
C CYS A 127 8.58 5.39 -1.87
N HIS A 128 9.54 4.49 -1.68
CA HIS A 128 10.61 4.69 -0.71
C HIS A 128 11.47 5.89 -1.07
N LEU A 129 11.75 6.11 -2.36
CA LEU A 129 12.52 7.25 -2.85
C LEU A 129 11.87 8.58 -2.46
N PHE A 130 10.55 8.73 -2.69
CA PHE A 130 9.82 9.94 -2.32
C PHE A 130 9.65 10.08 -0.80
N ALA A 131 9.23 9.01 -0.12
CA ALA A 131 8.94 9.08 1.31
C ALA A 131 10.22 9.32 2.14
N GLN A 132 11.26 8.52 1.90
CA GLN A 132 12.51 8.65 2.61
C GLN A 132 13.31 9.86 2.12
N GLY A 133 13.39 10.10 0.81
CA GLY A 133 14.08 11.28 0.29
C GLY A 133 13.45 12.57 0.81
N GLY A 134 12.13 12.68 0.76
CA GLY A 134 11.39 13.80 1.34
C GLY A 134 11.77 14.03 2.80
N PHE A 135 11.75 12.98 3.63
CA PHE A 135 12.14 13.08 5.03
C PHE A 135 13.63 13.45 5.21
N TYR A 136 14.54 12.69 4.60
CA TYR A 136 15.99 12.81 4.81
C TYR A 136 16.54 14.19 4.45
N TRP A 137 16.04 14.80 3.38
CA TRP A 137 16.54 16.10 2.90
C TRP A 137 15.89 17.32 3.57
N THR A 138 14.75 17.14 4.26
CA THR A 138 13.98 18.27 4.82
C THR A 138 13.82 18.22 6.34
N SER A 139 14.12 17.08 6.95
CA SER A 139 13.94 16.87 8.38
C SER A 139 15.06 17.50 9.17
N ALA A 140 14.71 18.23 10.23
CA ALA A 140 15.67 18.76 11.20
C ALA A 140 16.44 17.66 11.96
N ASN A 141 15.96 16.41 11.91
CA ASN A 141 16.61 15.25 12.53
C ASN A 141 17.85 14.77 11.75
N VAL A 142 18.04 15.24 10.51
CA VAL A 142 19.24 14.97 9.71
C VAL A 142 20.06 16.25 9.61
N SER A 143 20.99 16.43 10.53
CA SER A 143 21.77 17.67 10.65
C SER A 143 22.72 17.95 9.49
N GLN A 144 23.24 16.90 8.84
CA GLN A 144 24.17 17.01 7.70
C GLN A 144 23.81 15.98 6.62
N PRO A 145 22.78 16.25 5.79
CA PRO A 145 22.34 15.30 4.78
C PRO A 145 23.40 15.19 3.66
N THR A 146 23.90 13.98 3.45
CA THR A 146 24.79 13.64 2.31
C THR A 146 24.12 12.61 1.40
N LEU A 147 24.52 12.58 0.12
CA LEU A 147 24.04 11.57 -0.84
C LEU A 147 24.42 10.15 -0.42
N ALA A 148 25.63 9.95 0.13
CA ALA A 148 26.10 8.65 0.60
C ALA A 148 25.28 8.17 1.81
N GLY A 149 25.02 9.05 2.79
CA GLY A 149 24.18 8.72 3.94
C GLY A 149 22.74 8.40 3.54
N TRP A 150 22.19 9.14 2.56
CA TRP A 150 20.87 8.87 2.01
C TRP A 150 20.82 7.50 1.33
N ALA A 151 21.81 7.19 0.48
CA ALA A 151 21.88 5.91 -0.22
C ALA A 151 22.02 4.71 0.74
N SER A 152 22.81 4.85 1.81
CA SER A 152 22.91 3.83 2.86
C SER A 152 21.56 3.62 3.54
N ASN A 153 20.94 4.70 4.01
CA ASN A 153 19.64 4.65 4.67
C ASN A 153 18.57 4.03 3.75
N TYR A 154 18.56 4.39 2.46
CA TYR A 154 17.69 3.79 1.45
C TYR A 154 17.89 2.28 1.36
N GLY A 155 19.14 1.82 1.27
CA GLY A 155 19.48 0.40 1.23
C GLY A 155 19.01 -0.37 2.47
N ASP A 156 19.25 0.20 3.65
CA ASP A 156 18.94 -0.43 4.94
C ASP A 156 17.43 -0.69 5.12
N TRP A 157 16.61 0.27 4.67
CA TRP A 157 15.16 0.24 4.91
C TRP A 157 14.35 -0.31 3.75
N TYR A 158 14.87 -0.28 2.52
CA TYR A 158 14.12 -0.72 1.35
C TYR A 158 13.62 -2.16 1.46
N LEU A 159 14.49 -3.10 1.84
CA LEU A 159 14.13 -4.53 1.89
C LEU A 159 13.11 -4.85 3.00
N PRO A 160 13.23 -4.33 4.24
CA PRO A 160 12.17 -4.45 5.25
C PRO A 160 10.78 -3.96 4.79
N TYR A 161 10.72 -2.79 4.15
CA TYR A 161 9.46 -2.24 3.63
C TYR A 161 8.91 -3.09 2.48
N LEU A 162 9.77 -3.50 1.54
CA LEU A 162 9.39 -4.39 0.44
C LEU A 162 8.84 -5.72 0.95
N ARG A 163 9.51 -6.34 1.92
CA ARG A 163 9.10 -7.61 2.51
C ARG A 163 7.70 -7.51 3.11
N THR A 164 7.45 -6.46 3.90
CA THR A 164 6.14 -6.24 4.52
C THR A 164 5.05 -6.07 3.46
N ALA A 165 5.29 -5.22 2.46
CA ALA A 165 4.35 -5.03 1.37
C ALA A 165 4.10 -6.34 0.59
N ALA A 166 5.16 -7.11 0.30
CA ALA A 166 5.08 -8.37 -0.42
C ALA A 166 4.29 -9.44 0.33
N ILE A 167 4.39 -9.51 1.66
CA ILE A 167 3.61 -10.45 2.47
C ILE A 167 2.11 -10.14 2.33
N TYR A 168 1.69 -8.90 2.58
CA TYR A 168 0.27 -8.53 2.48
C TYR A 168 -0.29 -8.65 1.06
N VAL A 169 0.47 -8.21 0.04
CA VAL A 169 0.05 -8.36 -1.37
C VAL A 169 0.03 -9.83 -1.78
N GLY A 170 0.98 -10.65 -1.32
CA GLY A 170 1.02 -12.08 -1.58
C GLY A 170 -0.18 -12.82 -0.98
N LEU A 171 -0.56 -12.50 0.25
CA LEU A 171 -1.78 -13.02 0.89
C LEU A 171 -3.03 -12.62 0.09
N ALA A 172 -3.14 -11.35 -0.32
CA ALA A 172 -4.24 -10.89 -1.16
C ALA A 172 -4.27 -11.60 -2.54
N ALA A 173 -3.11 -11.87 -3.13
CA ALA A 173 -3.00 -12.59 -4.40
C ALA A 173 -3.41 -14.07 -4.26
N ALA A 174 -3.06 -14.72 -3.16
CA ALA A 174 -3.49 -16.09 -2.85
C ALA A 174 -5.01 -16.17 -2.68
N LEU A 175 -5.61 -15.21 -1.96
CA LEU A 175 -7.06 -15.09 -1.84
C LEU A 175 -7.73 -14.84 -3.20
N GLN A 176 -7.17 -13.95 -4.03
CA GLN A 176 -7.67 -13.71 -5.39
C GLN A 176 -7.66 -15.00 -6.22
N LEU A 177 -6.54 -15.74 -6.21
CA LEU A 177 -6.45 -17.04 -6.89
C LEU A 177 -7.53 -18.00 -6.38
N ALA A 178 -7.67 -18.17 -5.06
CA ALA A 178 -8.65 -19.07 -4.47
C ALA A 178 -10.09 -18.71 -4.90
N THR A 179 -10.46 -17.43 -4.82
CA THR A 179 -11.80 -16.96 -5.23
C THR A 179 -12.08 -17.22 -6.70
N GLU A 180 -11.10 -17.02 -7.58
CA GLU A 180 -11.25 -17.30 -9.01
C GLU A 180 -11.36 -18.79 -9.32
N GLN A 181 -10.61 -19.65 -8.61
CA GLN A 181 -10.71 -21.10 -8.79
C GLN A 181 -12.07 -21.64 -8.33
N VAL A 182 -12.54 -21.18 -7.17
CA VAL A 182 -13.88 -21.56 -6.67
C VAL A 182 -14.97 -21.11 -7.66
N ALA A 183 -14.88 -19.89 -8.21
CA ALA A 183 -15.84 -19.42 -9.20
C ALA A 183 -15.86 -20.29 -10.46
N LYS A 184 -14.69 -20.68 -10.97
CA LYS A 184 -14.57 -21.59 -12.14
C LYS A 184 -15.17 -22.96 -11.85
N LEU A 185 -14.89 -23.55 -10.68
CA LEU A 185 -15.44 -24.85 -10.28
C LEU A 185 -16.97 -24.81 -10.14
N LEU A 186 -17.52 -23.75 -9.55
CA LEU A 186 -18.97 -23.57 -9.42
C LEU A 186 -19.66 -23.34 -10.78
N GLN A 187 -18.97 -22.76 -11.75
CA GLN A 187 -19.47 -22.61 -13.11
C GLN A 187 -19.47 -23.97 -13.82
N ALA A 188 -18.34 -24.68 -13.82
CA ALA A 188 -18.23 -26.01 -14.41
C ALA A 188 -19.26 -27.00 -13.83
N ARG A 189 -19.55 -26.93 -12.52
CA ARG A 189 -20.59 -27.74 -11.88
C ARG A 189 -21.99 -27.41 -12.41
N ARG A 190 -22.30 -26.14 -12.67
CA ARG A 190 -23.59 -25.71 -13.22
C ARG A 190 -23.75 -26.19 -14.66
N ASP A 191 -22.70 -26.12 -15.45
CA ASP A 191 -22.71 -26.52 -16.86
C ASP A 191 -22.88 -28.04 -17.04
N ILE A 192 -22.58 -28.85 -16.02
CA ILE A 192 -22.82 -30.31 -16.01
C ILE A 192 -24.26 -30.65 -15.58
N LEU A 193 -24.91 -29.80 -14.77
CA LEU A 193 -26.24 -30.05 -14.20
C LEU A 193 -27.38 -29.54 -15.08
N HIS A 194 -27.08 -28.76 -16.13
CA HIS A 194 -28.01 -28.21 -17.11
C HIS A 194 -27.68 -28.75 -18.50
#